data_AF-A0A3E2NV88-F1
#
_entry.id   AF-A0A3E2NV88-F1
#
_cell.length_a   1.000
_cell.length_b   1.000
_cell.length_c   1.000
_cell.angle_alpha   90.00
_cell.angle_beta   90.00
_cell.angle_gamma   90.00
#
_symmetry.space_group_name_H-M   'P 1'
#
loop_
_entity.id
_entity.type
_entity.pdbx_description
1 polymer ?
#
loop_
_entity_poly.entity_id
_entity_poly.type
_entity_poly.pdbx_seq_one_letter_code
_entity_poly.pdbx_strand_id
1 'polypeptide(L)'
;MYEYTTHLEKWLTFQRSSLELVAQLPPPKFESLQFHTKDINVENYNSWIEILREKGINNQMPVLYYFNIESTFDCSKIHSQINEMKRKCEGSSLIMLPKINSTQSESSSVLYVGKTNSNFLHRFKTHIGITPNKIYALQLAQWATNFDLKLNLYFAPYTLPKEQHNLLEQVEHVLHFNLKPILGRAGH
;
A
#
# COMPACT_ATOMS: atom_id res chain seq x y z
N MET A 1 -14.31 -15.79 33.31
CA MET A 1 -14.06 -14.36 33.57
C MET A 1 -12.57 -14.09 33.87
N TYR A 2 -11.91 -14.87 34.73
CA TYR A 2 -10.48 -14.74 35.08
C TYR A 2 -9.50 -14.89 33.89
N GLU A 3 -9.76 -15.83 32.97
CA GLU A 3 -8.89 -16.06 31.82
C GLU A 3 -8.91 -14.89 30.82
N TYR A 4 -10.08 -14.29 30.57
CA TYR A 4 -10.20 -13.16 29.64
C TYR A 4 -9.38 -11.95 30.11
N THR A 5 -9.47 -11.60 31.40
CA THR A 5 -8.70 -10.48 31.97
C THR A 5 -7.19 -10.73 31.83
N THR A 6 -6.75 -11.95 32.11
CA THR A 6 -5.32 -12.34 31.98
C THR A 6 -4.85 -12.27 30.53
N HIS A 7 -5.67 -12.70 29.56
CA HIS A 7 -5.35 -12.60 28.14
C HIS A 7 -5.31 -11.13 27.66
N LEU A 8 -6.24 -10.31 28.12
CA LEU A 8 -6.28 -8.88 27.80
C LEU A 8 -5.05 -8.15 28.33
N GLU A 9 -4.66 -8.40 29.58
CA GLU A 9 -3.47 -7.79 30.19
C GLU A 9 -2.18 -8.18 29.46
N LYS A 10 -2.05 -9.46 29.09
CA LYS A 10 -0.92 -9.93 28.28
C LYS A 10 -0.88 -9.25 26.92
N TRP A 11 -2.02 -9.13 26.25
CA TRP A 11 -2.12 -8.45 24.96
C TRP A 11 -1.77 -6.96 25.07
N LEU A 12 -2.31 -6.25 26.07
CA LEU A 12 -2.00 -4.84 26.31
C LEU A 12 -0.51 -4.63 26.60
N THR A 13 0.09 -5.50 27.40
CA THR A 13 1.53 -5.46 27.69
C THR A 13 2.35 -5.64 26.42
N PHE A 14 1.99 -6.63 25.59
CA PHE A 14 2.64 -6.86 24.30
C PHE A 14 2.51 -5.66 23.34
N GLN A 15 1.34 -5.03 23.27
CA GLN A 15 1.13 -3.84 22.42
C GLN A 15 2.01 -2.68 22.88
N ARG A 16 2.09 -2.43 24.20
CA ARG A 16 2.95 -1.36 24.76
C ARG A 16 4.41 -1.59 24.42
N SER A 17 4.93 -2.80 24.68
CA SER A 17 6.31 -3.14 24.34
C SER A 17 6.58 -3.03 22.84
N SER A 18 5.63 -3.43 21.99
CA SER A 18 5.77 -3.28 20.53
C SER A 18 5.84 -1.81 20.11
N LEU A 19 5.04 -0.93 20.71
CA LEU A 19 5.07 0.51 20.44
C LEU A 19 6.38 1.15 20.91
N GLU A 20 6.90 0.74 22.06
CA GLU A 20 8.22 1.20 22.55
C GLU A 20 9.35 0.82 21.60
N LEU A 21 9.31 -0.39 21.04
CA LEU A 21 10.27 -0.82 20.02
C LEU A 21 10.11 -0.01 18.73
N VAL A 22 8.89 0.22 18.26
CA VAL A 22 8.62 1.05 17.08
C VAL A 22 9.15 2.47 17.26
N ALA A 23 9.00 3.06 18.46
CA ALA A 23 9.50 4.39 18.77
C ALA A 23 11.04 4.50 18.73
N GLN A 24 11.74 3.37 18.86
CA GLN A 24 13.21 3.30 18.77
C GLN A 24 13.70 3.04 17.34
N LEU A 25 12.81 2.66 16.41
CA LEU A 25 13.19 2.43 15.02
C LEU A 25 13.58 3.75 14.35
N PRO A 26 14.58 3.75 13.45
CA PRO A 26 14.89 4.93 12.66
C PRO A 26 13.69 5.31 11.78
N PRO A 27 13.43 6.61 11.57
CA PRO A 27 12.36 7.03 10.67
C PRO A 27 12.61 6.47 9.26
N PRO A 28 11.57 5.99 8.55
CA PRO A 28 11.71 5.50 7.18
C PRO A 28 12.27 6.60 6.28
N LYS A 29 13.33 6.28 5.54
CA LYS A 29 13.87 7.15 4.51
C LYS A 29 13.20 6.79 3.18
N PHE A 30 12.26 7.63 2.77
CA PHE A 30 11.53 7.42 1.52
C PHE A 30 12.32 7.93 0.32
N GLU A 31 12.43 7.07 -0.67
CA GLU A 31 12.71 7.44 -2.05
C GLU A 31 11.42 7.45 -2.87
N SER A 32 11.48 7.95 -4.10
CA SER A 32 10.27 8.12 -4.91
C SER A 32 10.47 7.73 -6.37
N LEU A 33 9.40 7.24 -6.99
CA LEU A 33 9.28 6.95 -8.42
C LEU A 33 7.97 7.57 -8.94
N GLN A 34 8.08 8.50 -9.88
CA GLN A 34 6.93 9.13 -10.52
C GLN A 34 6.56 8.42 -11.83
N PHE A 35 5.27 8.30 -12.09
CA PHE A 35 4.74 7.77 -13.34
C PHE A 35 3.30 8.23 -13.57
N HIS A 36 2.84 8.21 -14.83
CA HIS A 36 1.43 8.38 -15.16
C HIS A 36 0.77 7.02 -15.35
N THR A 37 -0.51 6.90 -14.96
CA THR A 37 -1.24 5.65 -15.14
C THR A 37 -1.47 5.30 -16.61
N LYS A 38 -1.62 6.30 -17.50
CA LYS A 38 -1.73 6.05 -18.95
C LYS A 38 -0.46 5.43 -19.56
N ASP A 39 0.70 5.61 -18.91
CA ASP A 39 1.98 5.10 -19.40
C ASP A 39 2.23 3.65 -18.96
N ILE A 40 1.27 3.02 -18.27
CA ILE A 40 1.41 1.64 -17.80
C ILE A 40 1.40 0.68 -18.99
N ASN A 41 2.56 0.13 -19.30
CA ASN A 41 2.77 -0.97 -20.23
C ASN A 41 3.99 -1.81 -19.76
N VAL A 42 4.26 -2.92 -20.44
CA VAL A 42 5.34 -3.84 -20.05
C VAL A 42 6.73 -3.19 -20.11
N GLU A 43 6.98 -2.36 -21.12
CA GLU A 43 8.26 -1.70 -21.33
C GLU A 43 8.57 -0.70 -20.21
N ASN A 44 7.65 0.23 -19.96
CA ASN A 44 7.76 1.23 -18.90
C ASN A 44 7.84 0.58 -17.52
N TYR A 45 7.07 -0.49 -17.28
CA TYR A 45 7.18 -1.26 -16.04
C TYR A 45 8.58 -1.84 -15.85
N ASN A 46 9.21 -2.39 -16.89
CA ASN A 46 10.57 -2.92 -16.77
C ASN A 46 11.56 -1.80 -16.43
N SER A 47 11.45 -0.63 -17.07
CA SER A 47 12.27 0.54 -16.73
C SER A 47 12.09 0.97 -15.27
N TRP A 48 10.85 1.00 -14.77
CA TRP A 48 10.56 1.30 -13.36
C TRP A 48 11.17 0.29 -12.40
N ILE A 49 11.17 -0.99 -12.75
CA ILE A 49 11.78 -2.04 -11.94
C ILE A 49 13.29 -1.85 -11.84
N GLU A 50 13.98 -1.49 -12.93
CA GLU A 50 15.41 -1.21 -12.87
C GLU A 50 15.70 0.02 -11.98
N ILE A 51 14.91 1.09 -12.08
CA ILE A 51 15.03 2.26 -11.17
C ILE A 51 14.85 1.83 -9.70
N LEU A 52 13.86 0.99 -9.40
CA LEU A 52 13.65 0.50 -8.04
C LEU A 52 14.86 -0.31 -7.54
N ARG A 53 15.45 -1.17 -8.39
CA ARG A 53 16.64 -1.95 -8.04
C ARG A 53 17.87 -1.09 -7.82
N GLU A 54 18.09 -0.08 -8.65
CA GLU A 54 19.16 0.91 -8.49
C GLU A 54 19.04 1.64 -7.14
N LYS A 55 17.80 1.86 -6.69
CA LYS A 55 17.46 2.41 -5.37
C LYS A 55 17.47 1.38 -4.23
N GLY A 56 18.13 0.24 -4.45
CA GLY A 56 18.40 -0.77 -3.44
C GLY A 56 17.26 -1.76 -3.16
N ILE A 57 16.15 -1.71 -3.91
CA ILE A 57 15.04 -2.64 -3.72
C ILE A 57 15.38 -4.04 -4.24
N ASN A 58 15.16 -5.03 -3.39
CA ASN A 58 15.25 -6.45 -3.75
C ASN A 58 14.05 -7.25 -3.21
N ASN A 59 14.00 -8.54 -3.52
CA ASN A 59 12.86 -9.41 -3.16
C ASN A 59 12.92 -9.95 -1.72
N GLN A 60 14.01 -9.71 -0.99
CA GLN A 60 14.24 -10.28 0.33
C GLN A 60 13.97 -9.29 1.46
N MET A 61 13.87 -8.00 1.14
CA MET A 61 13.75 -6.96 2.14
C MET A 61 12.30 -6.54 2.39
N PRO A 62 12.00 -6.15 3.64
CA PRO A 62 10.78 -5.43 3.95
C PRO A 62 10.78 -4.03 3.32
N VAL A 63 9.60 -3.58 2.85
CA VAL A 63 9.40 -2.27 2.24
C VAL A 63 8.11 -1.68 2.75
N LEU A 64 8.17 -0.43 3.21
CA LEU A 64 7.00 0.41 3.47
C LEU A 64 6.80 1.34 2.27
N TYR A 65 5.57 1.50 1.80
CA TYR A 65 5.31 2.32 0.61
C TYR A 65 3.93 2.97 0.63
N TYR A 66 3.79 4.03 -0.14
CA TYR A 66 2.50 4.62 -0.43
C TYR A 66 2.47 5.26 -1.82
N PHE A 67 1.28 5.32 -2.41
CA PHE A 67 1.04 6.03 -3.67
C PHE A 67 0.41 7.37 -3.34
N ASN A 68 1.05 8.46 -3.79
CA ASN A 68 0.52 9.81 -3.74
C ASN A 68 0.04 10.25 -5.13
N ILE A 69 -1.05 11.00 -5.18
CA ILE A 69 -1.57 11.63 -6.38
C ILE A 69 -1.00 13.05 -6.45
N GLU A 70 -0.26 13.34 -7.51
CA GLU A 70 0.38 14.66 -7.72
C GLU A 70 -0.45 15.55 -8.66
N SER A 71 -1.30 14.96 -9.50
CA SER A 71 -2.23 15.69 -10.35
C SER A 71 -3.46 16.17 -9.59
N THR A 72 -4.12 17.23 -10.04
CA THR A 72 -5.47 17.58 -9.58
C THR A 72 -6.41 16.41 -9.85
N PHE A 73 -7.19 16.01 -8.85
CA PHE A 73 -8.12 14.89 -8.97
C PHE A 73 -9.43 15.18 -8.23
N ASP A 74 -10.44 14.40 -8.57
CA ASP A 74 -11.72 14.38 -7.87
C ASP A 74 -11.86 13.01 -7.20
N CYS A 75 -11.88 13.00 -5.87
CA CYS A 75 -11.98 11.78 -5.09
C CYS A 75 -13.24 10.97 -5.43
N SER A 76 -14.34 11.64 -5.79
CA SER A 76 -15.59 10.99 -6.20
C SER A 76 -15.43 10.18 -7.49
N LYS A 77 -14.55 10.62 -8.41
CA LYS A 77 -14.23 9.87 -9.64
C LYS A 77 -13.46 8.60 -9.33
N ILE A 78 -12.52 8.64 -8.39
CA ILE A 78 -11.79 7.45 -7.93
C ILE A 78 -12.77 6.45 -7.31
N HIS A 79 -13.66 6.90 -6.42
CA HIS A 79 -14.68 6.05 -5.81
C HIS A 79 -15.60 5.42 -6.86
N SER A 80 -16.07 6.22 -7.82
CA SER A 80 -16.96 5.78 -8.89
C SER A 80 -16.31 4.71 -9.76
N GLN A 81 -15.05 4.92 -10.14
CA GLN A 81 -14.28 4.00 -10.96
C GLN A 81 -14.03 2.66 -10.24
N ILE A 82 -13.65 2.69 -8.97
CA ILE A 82 -13.47 1.46 -8.17
C ILE A 82 -14.80 0.70 -8.03
N ASN A 83 -15.91 1.40 -7.81
CA ASN A 83 -17.23 0.77 -7.72
C ASN A 83 -17.69 0.20 -9.06
N GLU A 84 -17.43 0.88 -10.17
CA GLU A 84 -17.72 0.36 -11.51
C GLU A 84 -16.93 -0.90 -11.81
N MET A 85 -15.64 -0.91 -11.49
CA MET A 85 -14.82 -2.10 -11.64
C MET A 85 -15.30 -3.25 -10.76
N LYS A 86 -15.70 -2.99 -9.50
CA LYS A 86 -16.29 -4.02 -8.63
C LYS A 86 -17.50 -4.65 -9.29
N ARG A 87 -18.42 -3.85 -9.83
CA ARG A 87 -19.60 -4.34 -10.57
C ARG A 87 -19.22 -5.13 -11.83
N LYS A 88 -18.27 -4.63 -12.63
CA LYS A 88 -17.80 -5.33 -13.84
C LYS A 88 -17.12 -6.67 -13.53
N CYS A 89 -16.51 -6.78 -12.36
CA CYS A 89 -15.85 -7.99 -11.89
C CYS A 89 -16.73 -8.86 -10.98
N GLU A 90 -18.00 -8.49 -10.73
CA GLU A 90 -18.92 -9.34 -9.97
C GLU A 90 -19.10 -10.68 -10.70
N GLY A 91 -18.72 -11.78 -10.04
CA GLY A 91 -18.69 -13.13 -10.61
C GLY A 91 -17.37 -13.51 -11.31
N SER A 92 -16.50 -12.56 -11.63
CA SER A 92 -15.15 -12.84 -12.14
C SER A 92 -14.14 -12.89 -10.98
N SER A 93 -13.70 -14.10 -10.63
CA SER A 93 -12.76 -14.32 -9.51
C SER A 93 -11.34 -13.77 -9.73
N LEU A 94 -11.07 -13.04 -10.82
CA LEU A 94 -9.72 -12.74 -11.29
C LEU A 94 -9.11 -11.45 -10.74
N ILE A 95 -9.92 -10.50 -10.26
CA ILE A 95 -9.45 -9.19 -9.81
C ILE A 95 -10.04 -8.86 -8.44
N MET A 96 -9.18 -8.49 -7.48
CA MET A 96 -9.59 -8.05 -6.15
C MET A 96 -9.17 -6.60 -5.91
N LEU A 97 -10.14 -5.73 -5.61
CA LEU A 97 -9.92 -4.29 -5.45
C LEU A 97 -9.98 -3.86 -3.98
N PRO A 98 -9.20 -2.83 -3.59
CA PRO A 98 -9.14 -2.37 -2.21
C PRO A 98 -10.50 -1.85 -1.70
N LYS A 99 -10.57 -1.76 -0.38
CA LYS A 99 -11.65 -1.04 0.31
C LYS A 99 -11.54 0.46 -0.01
N ILE A 100 -12.69 1.13 -0.14
CA ILE A 100 -12.78 2.58 -0.23
C ILE A 100 -12.91 3.16 1.19
N ASN A 101 -12.13 4.18 1.51
CA ASN A 101 -12.15 4.86 2.81
C ASN A 101 -12.98 6.15 2.74
N SER A 102 -14.31 6.04 2.73
CA SER A 102 -15.22 7.14 2.37
C SER A 102 -15.29 8.32 3.36
N THR A 103 -14.89 8.18 4.62
CA THR A 103 -15.09 9.21 5.65
C THR A 103 -13.84 10.01 6.02
N GLN A 104 -12.65 9.57 5.59
CA GLN A 104 -11.37 10.16 6.02
C GLN A 104 -10.55 10.75 4.86
N SER A 105 -11.00 10.59 3.61
CA SER A 105 -10.15 10.73 2.42
C SER A 105 -10.52 11.88 1.47
N GLU A 106 -11.57 12.65 1.73
CA GLU A 106 -12.06 13.68 0.79
C GLU A 106 -11.01 14.75 0.45
N SER A 107 -10.03 14.97 1.34
CA SER A 107 -8.91 15.89 1.13
C SER A 107 -7.54 15.23 1.02
N SER A 108 -7.44 13.89 1.03
CA SER A 108 -6.15 13.21 1.02
C SER A 108 -5.67 13.00 -0.41
N SER A 109 -4.44 13.43 -0.72
CA SER A 109 -3.76 13.09 -1.97
C SER A 109 -3.20 11.68 -1.97
N VAL A 110 -3.20 10.97 -0.83
CA VAL A 110 -2.64 9.63 -0.72
C VAL A 110 -3.66 8.61 -1.19
N LEU A 111 -3.33 7.90 -2.27
CA LEU A 111 -4.21 6.90 -2.86
C LEU A 111 -4.23 5.62 -2.03
N TYR A 112 -3.06 5.17 -1.56
CA TYR A 112 -2.92 3.87 -0.89
C TYR A 112 -1.64 3.83 -0.05
N VAL A 113 -1.71 3.17 1.10
CA VAL A 113 -0.57 2.83 1.95
C VAL A 113 -0.45 1.31 2.03
N GLY A 114 0.77 0.79 2.05
CA GLY A 114 0.99 -0.63 2.27
C GLY A 114 2.41 -0.98 2.68
N LYS A 115 2.58 -2.26 3.04
CA LYS A 115 3.87 -2.85 3.36
C LYS A 115 4.03 -4.21 2.72
N THR A 116 5.28 -4.63 2.58
CA THR A 116 5.66 -6.00 2.27
C THR A 116 6.78 -6.43 3.18
N ASN A 117 6.78 -7.69 3.63
CA ASN A 117 7.93 -8.26 4.34
C ASN A 117 9.00 -8.78 3.37
N SER A 118 8.62 -8.98 2.10
CA SER A 118 9.46 -9.45 0.99
C SER A 118 8.70 -9.28 -0.33
N ASN A 119 9.37 -9.48 -1.46
CA ASN A 119 8.80 -9.48 -2.81
C ASN A 119 8.07 -8.18 -3.19
N PHE A 120 8.61 -7.02 -2.78
CA PHE A 120 8.01 -5.72 -3.11
C PHE A 120 7.81 -5.52 -4.62
N LEU A 121 8.76 -5.95 -5.45
CA LEU A 121 8.64 -5.84 -6.92
C LEU A 121 7.40 -6.58 -7.46
N HIS A 122 7.08 -7.75 -6.90
CA HIS A 122 5.86 -8.48 -7.25
C HIS A 122 4.61 -7.75 -6.76
N ARG A 123 4.65 -7.17 -5.56
CA ARG A 123 3.55 -6.36 -5.02
C ARG A 123 3.32 -5.10 -5.85
N PHE A 124 4.39 -4.43 -6.27
CA PHE A 124 4.33 -3.29 -7.17
C PHE A 124 3.70 -3.69 -8.51
N LYS A 125 4.16 -4.77 -9.15
CA LYS A 125 3.54 -5.32 -10.37
C LYS A 125 2.03 -5.57 -10.21
N THR A 126 1.64 -6.09 -9.07
CA THR A 126 0.24 -6.37 -8.71
C THR A 126 -0.58 -5.08 -8.57
N HIS A 127 -0.03 -4.03 -7.97
CA HIS A 127 -0.67 -2.71 -7.93
C HIS A 127 -0.75 -2.07 -9.32
N ILE A 128 0.29 -2.19 -10.13
CA ILE A 128 0.29 -1.71 -11.52
C ILE A 128 -0.78 -2.42 -12.36
N GLY A 129 -1.01 -3.72 -12.17
CA GLY A 129 -2.10 -4.44 -12.82
C GLY A 129 -1.82 -4.94 -14.24
N ILE A 130 -0.53 -5.11 -14.61
CA ILE A 130 -0.09 -5.72 -15.89
C ILE A 130 -0.37 -7.23 -15.94
N THR A 131 -0.66 -7.86 -14.81
CA THR A 131 -1.05 -9.27 -14.77
C THR A 131 -2.23 -9.44 -13.82
N PRO A 132 -3.37 -9.99 -14.27
CA PRO A 132 -4.51 -10.23 -13.39
C PRO A 132 -4.12 -11.23 -12.31
N ASN A 133 -4.48 -10.93 -11.06
CA ASN A 133 -4.25 -11.82 -9.95
C ASN A 133 -5.34 -11.69 -8.88
N LYS A 134 -5.53 -12.78 -8.14
CA LYS A 134 -6.50 -12.88 -7.04
C LYS A 134 -5.93 -12.29 -5.75
N ILE A 135 -5.37 -11.09 -5.85
CA ILE A 135 -4.76 -10.40 -4.71
C ILE A 135 -5.31 -8.97 -4.67
N TYR A 136 -5.76 -8.55 -3.49
CA TYR A 136 -6.23 -7.18 -3.27
C TYR A 136 -5.12 -6.17 -3.60
N ALA A 137 -5.35 -5.36 -4.64
CA ALA A 137 -4.42 -4.35 -5.10
C ALA A 137 -5.12 -3.27 -5.93
N LEU A 138 -4.40 -2.19 -6.22
CA LEU A 138 -4.95 -1.03 -6.94
C LEU A 138 -5.34 -1.33 -8.39
N GLN A 139 -4.64 -2.26 -9.04
CA GLN A 139 -4.90 -2.68 -10.43
C GLN A 139 -4.95 -1.48 -11.39
N LEU A 140 -3.97 -0.56 -11.27
CA LEU A 140 -3.95 0.76 -11.90
C LEU A 140 -4.19 0.74 -13.42
N ALA A 141 -3.58 -0.20 -14.14
CA ALA A 141 -3.76 -0.38 -15.58
C ALA A 141 -5.23 -0.56 -15.99
N GLN A 142 -6.04 -1.16 -15.11
CA GLN A 142 -7.43 -1.51 -15.41
C GLN A 142 -8.38 -0.31 -15.37
N TRP A 143 -7.96 0.78 -14.74
CA TRP A 143 -8.76 2.02 -14.69
C TRP A 143 -8.07 3.25 -15.26
N ALA A 144 -6.79 3.13 -15.65
CA ALA A 144 -6.03 4.15 -16.36
C ALA A 144 -6.72 4.62 -17.65
N THR A 145 -7.51 3.76 -18.31
CA THR A 145 -8.22 4.06 -19.56
C THR A 145 -9.28 5.16 -19.41
N ASN A 146 -9.91 5.24 -18.23
CA ASN A 146 -10.97 6.21 -17.96
C ASN A 146 -10.47 7.40 -17.15
N PHE A 147 -9.29 7.30 -16.54
CA PHE A 147 -8.79 8.26 -15.58
C PHE A 147 -7.27 8.21 -15.50
N ASP A 148 -6.60 9.20 -16.08
CA ASP A 148 -5.15 9.36 -15.96
C ASP A 148 -4.80 10.09 -14.66
N LEU A 149 -3.95 9.47 -13.86
CA LEU A 149 -3.38 10.07 -12.66
C LEU A 149 -1.87 10.17 -12.83
N LYS A 150 -1.32 11.33 -12.46
CA LYS A 150 0.10 11.45 -12.16
C LYS A 150 0.32 10.96 -10.74
N LEU A 151 1.01 9.83 -10.61
CA LEU A 151 1.29 9.20 -9.33
C LEU A 151 2.77 9.34 -8.97
N ASN A 152 3.01 9.43 -7.66
CA ASN A 152 4.33 9.26 -7.09
C ASN A 152 4.29 8.08 -6.09
N LEU A 153 5.06 7.03 -6.39
CA LEU A 153 5.29 5.94 -5.46
C LEU A 153 6.42 6.35 -4.52
N TYR A 154 6.11 6.57 -3.26
CA TYR A 154 7.10 6.69 -2.21
C TYR A 154 7.35 5.31 -1.60
N PHE A 155 8.61 4.93 -1.44
CA PHE A 155 9.00 3.64 -0.88
C PHE A 155 10.23 3.77 0.01
N ALA A 156 10.27 2.99 1.08
CA ALA A 156 11.37 2.94 2.03
C ALA A 156 11.72 1.47 2.32
N PRO A 157 12.89 0.98 1.87
CA PRO A 157 13.39 -0.32 2.33
C PRO A 157 13.69 -0.23 3.82
N TYR A 158 13.29 -1.26 4.56
CA TYR A 158 13.42 -1.29 6.01
C TYR A 158 14.26 -2.49 6.43
N THR A 159 15.35 -2.23 7.16
CA THR A 159 16.21 -3.29 7.70
C THR A 159 15.72 -3.65 9.11
N LEU A 160 14.82 -4.64 9.18
CA LEU A 160 14.41 -5.26 10.43
C LEU A 160 14.94 -6.69 10.49
N PRO A 161 15.33 -7.18 11.68
CA PRO A 161 15.45 -8.61 11.92
C PRO A 161 14.13 -9.31 11.60
N LYS A 162 14.18 -10.56 11.10
CA LYS A 162 12.98 -11.30 10.66
C LYS A 162 11.93 -11.44 11.76
N GLU A 163 12.39 -11.65 12.98
CA GLU A 163 11.60 -11.73 14.20
C GLU A 163 10.85 -10.44 14.56
N GLN A 164 11.24 -9.30 13.97
CA GLN A 164 10.64 -7.99 14.18
C GLN A 164 9.82 -7.49 12.98
N HIS A 165 9.58 -8.32 11.96
CA HIS A 165 8.77 -7.92 10.80
C HIS A 165 7.32 -7.53 11.16
N ASN A 166 6.81 -7.99 12.31
CA ASN A 166 5.53 -7.55 12.87
C ASN A 166 5.52 -6.07 13.26
N LEU A 167 6.68 -5.46 13.58
CA LEU A 167 6.76 -4.03 13.86
C LEU A 167 6.46 -3.19 12.62
N LEU A 168 6.76 -3.70 11.42
CA LEU A 168 6.47 -2.99 10.17
C LEU A 168 4.96 -2.78 9.96
N GLU A 169 4.13 -3.68 10.48
CA GLU A 169 2.67 -3.53 10.46
C GLU A 169 2.19 -2.38 11.36
N GLN A 170 2.83 -2.18 12.52
CA GLN A 170 2.56 -1.02 13.37
C GLN A 170 3.00 0.28 12.69
N VAL A 171 4.15 0.29 12.04
CA VAL A 171 4.62 1.46 11.27
C VAL A 171 3.68 1.77 10.10
N GLU A 172 3.22 0.74 9.38
CA GLU A 172 2.22 0.87 8.31
C GLU A 172 0.89 1.42 8.83
N HIS A 173 0.42 0.95 9.98
CA HIS A 173 -0.78 1.46 10.63
C HIS A 173 -0.63 2.94 10.97
N VAL A 174 0.48 3.35 11.61
CA VAL A 174 0.75 4.75 11.93
C VAL A 174 0.75 5.59 10.65
N LEU A 175 1.38 5.11 9.58
CA LEU A 175 1.40 5.81 8.30
C LEU A 175 -0.02 5.92 7.70
N HIS A 176 -0.78 4.84 7.68
CA HIS A 176 -2.17 4.83 7.20
C HIS A 176 -3.06 5.78 8.01
N PHE A 177 -2.94 5.80 9.34
CA PHE A 177 -3.72 6.67 10.22
C PHE A 177 -3.45 8.15 9.94
N ASN A 178 -2.19 8.51 9.73
CA ASN A 178 -1.80 9.90 9.50
C ASN A 178 -2.08 10.35 8.06
N LEU A 179 -1.78 9.52 7.07
CA LEU A 179 -1.94 9.85 5.65
C LEU A 179 -3.38 9.72 5.14
N LYS A 180 -4.24 8.99 5.86
CA LYS A 180 -5.66 8.83 5.55
C LYS A 180 -5.91 8.47 4.08
N PRO A 181 -5.34 7.36 3.58
CA PRO A 181 -5.38 7.05 2.16
C PRO A 181 -6.83 6.84 1.66
N ILE A 182 -7.08 7.19 0.40
CA ILE A 182 -8.38 7.04 -0.27
C ILE A 182 -8.80 5.56 -0.34
N LEU A 183 -7.85 4.67 -0.61
CA LEU A 183 -8.07 3.24 -0.76
C LEU A 183 -7.19 2.43 0.20
N GLY A 184 -7.68 1.25 0.57
CA GLY A 184 -6.96 0.31 1.42
C GLY A 184 -7.64 0.08 2.76
N ARG A 185 -7.02 -0.73 3.61
CA ARG A 185 -7.40 -0.92 5.01
C ARG A 185 -6.17 -0.59 5.84
N ALA A 186 -6.37 0.03 7.00
CA ALA A 186 -5.32 0.11 8.01
C ALA A 186 -4.98 -1.32 8.46
N GLY A 187 -3.69 -1.55 8.80
CA GLY A 187 -3.10 -2.83 9.19
C GLY A 187 -4.00 -3.79 9.97
N HIS A 188 -3.78 -5.09 9.76
CA HIS A 188 -4.62 -6.18 10.25
C HIS A 188 -4.17 -6.72 11.61
#